data_AF-U6B5G1-F1
#
_entry.id   AF-U6B5G1-F1
#
_cell.length_a   1.000
_cell.length_b   1.000
_cell.length_c   1.000
_cell.angle_alpha   90.00
_cell.angle_beta   90.00
_cell.angle_gamma   90.00
#
_symmetry.space_group_name_H-M   'P 1'
#
loop_
_entity.id
_entity.type
_entity.pdbx_description
1 polymer ?
#
loop_
_entity_poly.entity_id
_entity_poly.type
_entity_poly.pdbx_seq_one_letter_code
_entity_poly.pdbx_strand_id
1 'polypeptide(L)'
;MFFLYPTKFNKNKCGSFTIMTAIILPILIMLIAFIVDVSNIVYTKSVNQYLTDKVVIDSSLDIISDSDYITDNQVRESIFENIKKVLKKEFSKNELEKILDEAKININKDANNNRHITLNISYPFYHNKLSILYLIKDNGSTRLENTSTVLSIPERKSINYVYQALSSYFVIDVSGSMNNRFGNKPLDINDVNEINLYLDDVIDPYNFIDPNNNEQKYRKNSKAEYMVKYLKEFIKTLENNYKDDKLLRTGLISYNTIIVKHLPINNGTKHINDYIDKIYPYGLTNSYIAMEKAYKSFINIEDSVDNINNEKYIVFMTDGENTHSTDDDLTIKICDMAKKRGIKIITVAIDINKPGPISLLTRCSSENRVYIANNHNDMKKIFMKVAKSMIDSHKRIIISK
;
A
#
# COMPACT_ATOMS: atom_id res chain seq x y z
N MET A 1 55.52 -12.28 -30.03
CA MET A 1 56.93 -11.92 -29.79
C MET A 1 57.33 -12.30 -28.36
N PHE A 2 57.35 -13.61 -28.01
CA PHE A 2 57.70 -14.04 -26.64
C PHE A 2 58.27 -15.47 -26.54
N PHE A 3 58.89 -16.00 -27.60
CA PHE A 3 59.48 -17.34 -27.58
C PHE A 3 60.84 -17.38 -28.29
N LEU A 4 61.87 -16.75 -27.71
CA LEU A 4 63.27 -17.10 -28.02
C LEU A 4 64.12 -16.87 -26.76
N TYR A 5 64.97 -17.85 -26.44
CA TYR A 5 66.03 -17.92 -25.40
C TYR A 5 65.74 -18.66 -24.07
N PRO A 6 65.83 -20.01 -24.03
CA PRO A 6 65.77 -20.78 -22.78
C PRO A 6 67.14 -21.07 -22.12
N THR A 7 68.29 -20.80 -22.76
CA THR A 7 69.58 -21.37 -22.29
C THR A 7 70.37 -20.53 -21.28
N LYS A 8 69.95 -19.29 -20.96
CA LYS A 8 70.57 -18.48 -19.88
C LYS A 8 69.79 -18.49 -18.56
N PHE A 9 68.73 -19.29 -18.45
CA PHE A 9 67.75 -19.16 -17.38
C PHE A 9 68.12 -19.88 -16.06
N ASN A 10 69.05 -20.84 -16.10
CA ASN A 10 69.34 -21.73 -14.96
C ASN A 10 70.40 -21.22 -13.96
N LYS A 11 70.85 -19.96 -14.09
CA LYS A 11 71.88 -19.39 -13.19
C LYS A 11 71.42 -18.21 -12.33
N ASN A 12 70.21 -17.67 -12.55
CA ASN A 12 69.69 -16.54 -11.77
C ASN A 12 68.51 -16.97 -10.90
N LYS A 13 68.66 -16.94 -9.58
CA LYS A 13 67.60 -17.27 -8.61
C LYS A 13 66.33 -16.41 -8.76
N CYS A 14 66.42 -15.23 -9.38
CA CYS A 14 65.26 -14.39 -9.71
C CYS A 14 64.43 -14.93 -10.89
N GLY A 15 64.98 -15.78 -11.76
CA GLY A 15 64.27 -16.29 -12.93
C GLY A 15 63.14 -17.26 -12.57
N SER A 16 63.38 -18.18 -11.63
CA SER A 16 62.38 -19.17 -11.21
C SER A 16 61.14 -18.52 -10.59
N PHE A 17 61.32 -17.44 -9.83
CA PHE A 17 60.19 -16.67 -9.26
C PHE A 17 59.37 -15.98 -10.35
N THR A 18 60.02 -15.41 -11.36
CA THR A 18 59.33 -14.79 -12.50
C THR A 18 58.53 -15.81 -13.31
N ILE A 19 59.08 -17.00 -13.60
CA ILE A 19 58.34 -18.06 -14.30
C ILE A 19 57.16 -18.55 -13.47
N MET A 20 57.37 -18.79 -12.17
CA MET A 20 56.31 -19.28 -11.29
C MET A 20 55.17 -18.24 -11.18
N THR A 21 55.51 -16.96 -11.06
CA THR A 21 54.53 -15.86 -11.05
C THR A 21 53.82 -15.72 -12.40
N ALA A 22 54.53 -15.85 -13.52
CA ALA A 22 53.96 -15.76 -14.86
C ALA A 22 52.93 -16.87 -15.17
N ILE A 23 53.06 -18.03 -14.52
CA ILE A 23 52.10 -19.14 -14.66
C ILE A 23 50.97 -19.02 -13.63
N ILE A 24 51.29 -18.73 -12.37
CA ILE A 24 50.30 -18.70 -11.28
C ILE A 24 49.34 -17.52 -11.42
N LEU A 25 49.83 -16.34 -11.81
CA LEU A 25 49.03 -15.12 -11.84
C LEU A 25 47.84 -15.22 -12.83
N PRO A 26 48.01 -15.68 -14.09
CA PRO A 26 46.88 -15.90 -15.00
C PRO A 26 45.87 -16.93 -14.48
N ILE A 27 46.33 -18.01 -13.85
CA ILE A 27 45.47 -19.05 -13.28
C ILE A 27 44.63 -18.46 -12.14
N LEU A 28 45.23 -17.64 -11.29
CA LEU A 28 44.54 -16.99 -10.18
C LEU A 28 43.49 -15.98 -10.66
N ILE A 29 43.80 -15.21 -11.71
CA ILE A 29 42.84 -14.32 -12.38
C ILE A 29 41.68 -15.11 -12.98
N MET A 30 41.95 -16.24 -13.63
CA MET A 30 40.90 -17.13 -14.17
C MET A 30 40.00 -17.70 -13.07
N LEU A 31 40.56 -18.10 -11.93
CA LEU A 31 39.77 -18.59 -10.79
C LEU A 31 38.87 -17.50 -10.21
N ILE A 32 39.37 -16.28 -10.06
CA ILE A 32 38.57 -15.14 -9.58
C ILE A 32 37.44 -14.83 -10.57
N ALA A 33 37.74 -14.79 -11.88
CA ALA A 33 36.73 -14.56 -12.92
C ALA A 33 35.64 -15.63 -12.90
N PHE A 34 36.02 -16.90 -12.75
CA PHE A 34 35.08 -18.02 -12.62
C PHE A 34 34.18 -17.87 -11.38
N ILE A 35 34.74 -17.51 -10.23
CA ILE A 35 33.95 -17.28 -8.99
C ILE A 35 32.92 -16.17 -9.19
N VAL A 36 33.31 -15.08 -9.85
CA VAL A 36 32.40 -13.95 -10.16
C VAL A 36 31.27 -14.42 -11.09
N ASP A 37 31.58 -15.23 -12.10
CA ASP A 37 30.58 -15.77 -13.02
C ASP A 37 29.56 -16.67 -12.32
N VAL A 38 30.04 -17.60 -11.48
CA VAL A 38 29.16 -18.47 -10.69
C VAL A 38 28.30 -17.64 -9.74
N SER A 39 28.88 -16.64 -9.08
CA SER A 39 28.15 -15.74 -8.18
C SER A 39 27.05 -14.97 -8.91
N ASN A 40 27.34 -14.45 -10.10
CA ASN A 40 26.37 -13.76 -10.93
C ASN A 40 25.25 -14.70 -11.42
N ILE A 41 25.58 -15.93 -11.84
CA ILE A 41 24.58 -16.92 -12.24
C ILE A 41 23.66 -17.26 -11.07
N VAL A 42 24.22 -17.51 -9.88
CA VAL A 42 23.43 -17.82 -8.67
C VAL A 42 22.54 -16.64 -8.29
N TYR A 43 23.08 -15.41 -8.31
CA TYR A 43 22.32 -14.20 -8.03
C TYR A 43 21.18 -14.00 -9.04
N THR A 44 21.46 -14.02 -10.34
CA THR A 44 20.44 -13.86 -11.39
C THR A 44 19.41 -14.98 -11.33
N LYS A 45 19.81 -16.22 -11.05
CA LYS A 45 18.88 -17.34 -10.87
C LYS A 45 17.94 -17.10 -9.69
N SER A 46 18.44 -16.58 -8.57
CA SER A 46 17.61 -16.22 -7.41
C SER A 46 16.62 -15.10 -7.73
N VAL A 47 17.05 -14.07 -8.45
CA VAL A 47 16.19 -12.95 -8.87
C VAL A 47 15.11 -13.44 -9.83
N ASN A 48 15.47 -14.22 -10.85
CA ASN A 48 14.52 -14.79 -11.81
C ASN A 48 13.53 -15.76 -11.14
N GLN A 49 13.97 -16.53 -10.15
CA GLN A 49 13.09 -17.38 -9.36
C GLN A 49 12.05 -16.55 -8.61
N TYR A 50 12.48 -15.47 -7.93
CA TYR A 50 11.58 -14.55 -7.26
C TYR A 50 10.56 -13.90 -8.22
N LEU A 51 10.99 -13.51 -9.43
CA LEU A 51 10.08 -12.98 -10.45
C LEU A 51 9.05 -14.03 -10.90
N THR A 52 9.48 -15.28 -11.10
CA THR A 52 8.61 -16.39 -11.49
C THR A 52 7.60 -16.69 -10.38
N ASP A 53 8.04 -16.77 -9.12
CA ASP A 53 7.17 -16.97 -7.96
C ASP A 53 6.15 -15.85 -7.82
N LYS A 54 6.59 -14.59 -7.99
CA LYS A 54 5.71 -13.42 -7.97
C LYS A 54 4.65 -13.49 -9.07
N VAL A 55 5.02 -13.88 -10.29
CA VAL A 55 4.04 -14.07 -11.38
C VAL A 55 2.99 -15.10 -10.98
N VAL A 56 3.39 -16.27 -10.47
CA VAL A 56 2.43 -17.32 -10.10
C VAL A 56 1.52 -16.84 -8.96
N ILE A 57 2.07 -16.14 -7.96
CA ILE A 57 1.29 -15.59 -6.84
C ILE A 57 0.30 -14.51 -7.31
N ASP A 58 0.77 -13.51 -8.07
CA ASP A 58 -0.08 -12.43 -8.60
C ASP A 58 -1.19 -13.01 -9.50
N SER A 59 -0.86 -13.99 -10.34
CA SER A 59 -1.85 -14.71 -11.17
C SER A 59 -2.85 -15.47 -10.32
N SER A 60 -2.38 -16.16 -9.28
CA SER A 60 -3.26 -16.89 -8.36
C SER A 60 -4.22 -15.92 -7.67
N LEU A 61 -3.74 -14.76 -7.23
CA LEU A 61 -4.58 -13.72 -6.62
C LEU A 61 -5.62 -13.19 -7.60
N ASP A 62 -5.22 -12.87 -8.82
CA ASP A 62 -6.13 -12.36 -9.86
C ASP A 62 -7.20 -13.40 -10.19
N ILE A 63 -6.80 -14.65 -10.43
CA ILE A 63 -7.70 -15.80 -10.65
C ILE A 63 -8.66 -15.94 -9.47
N ILE A 64 -8.17 -15.97 -8.23
CA ILE A 64 -9.02 -16.14 -7.04
C ILE A 64 -9.99 -14.94 -6.85
N SER A 65 -9.64 -13.76 -7.35
CA SER A 65 -10.46 -12.56 -7.24
C SER A 65 -11.59 -12.49 -8.27
N ASP A 66 -11.42 -13.08 -9.46
CA ASP A 66 -12.25 -12.84 -10.64
C ASP A 66 -13.16 -14.06 -10.96
N SER A 67 -14.46 -13.91 -10.65
CA SER A 67 -15.58 -14.83 -10.96
C SER A 67 -15.72 -16.16 -10.17
N ASP A 68 -16.93 -16.75 -10.22
CA ASP A 68 -17.33 -17.95 -9.46
C ASP A 68 -16.90 -19.28 -10.13
N TYR A 69 -16.54 -19.23 -11.41
CA TYR A 69 -16.09 -20.38 -12.20
C TYR A 69 -15.07 -19.92 -13.25
N ILE A 70 -13.87 -20.47 -13.20
CA ILE A 70 -12.76 -20.05 -14.06
C ILE A 70 -12.35 -21.23 -14.90
N THR A 71 -12.25 -21.05 -16.22
CA THR A 71 -11.78 -22.06 -17.16
C THR A 71 -10.25 -22.10 -17.23
N ASP A 72 -9.67 -23.22 -17.63
CA ASP A 72 -8.21 -23.35 -17.76
C ASP A 72 -7.61 -22.35 -18.77
N ASN A 73 -8.40 -21.91 -19.76
CA ASN A 73 -7.98 -20.86 -20.71
C ASN A 73 -7.88 -19.49 -20.05
N GLN A 74 -8.85 -19.12 -19.21
CA GLN A 74 -8.83 -17.86 -18.45
C GLN A 74 -7.67 -17.84 -17.45
N VAL A 75 -7.35 -18.99 -16.83
CA VAL A 75 -6.15 -19.15 -16.01
C VAL A 75 -4.88 -18.84 -16.81
N ARG A 76 -4.76 -19.37 -18.02
CA ARG A 76 -3.59 -19.11 -18.89
C ARG A 76 -3.49 -17.65 -19.28
N GLU A 77 -4.60 -17.02 -19.67
CA GLU A 77 -4.64 -15.59 -20.02
C GLU A 77 -4.21 -14.71 -18.84
N SER A 78 -4.74 -14.98 -17.63
CA SER A 78 -4.35 -14.26 -16.41
C SER A 78 -2.85 -14.41 -16.11
N ILE A 79 -2.30 -15.61 -16.28
CA ILE A 79 -0.86 -15.83 -16.11
C ILE A 79 -0.06 -15.04 -17.16
N PHE A 80 -0.44 -15.06 -18.43
CA PHE A 80 0.26 -14.31 -19.47
C PHE A 80 0.23 -12.80 -19.24
N GLU A 81 -0.91 -12.24 -18.81
CA GLU A 81 -1.01 -10.83 -18.46
C GLU A 81 -0.15 -10.47 -17.24
N ASN A 82 -0.08 -11.34 -16.23
CA ASN A 82 0.77 -11.13 -15.08
C ASN A 82 2.26 -11.28 -15.40
N ILE A 83 2.66 -12.19 -16.30
CA ILE A 83 4.02 -12.23 -16.85
C ILE A 83 4.37 -10.86 -17.44
N LYS A 84 3.51 -10.30 -18.31
CA LYS A 84 3.74 -8.97 -18.89
C LYS A 84 3.87 -7.90 -17.82
N LYS A 85 2.94 -7.87 -16.85
CA LYS A 85 2.89 -6.85 -15.79
C LYS A 85 4.12 -6.89 -14.88
N VAL A 86 4.54 -8.07 -14.45
CA VAL A 86 5.68 -8.26 -13.53
C VAL A 86 7.00 -7.99 -14.24
N LEU A 87 7.16 -8.52 -15.46
CA LEU A 87 8.45 -8.51 -16.16
C LEU A 87 8.71 -7.24 -16.98
N LYS A 88 7.70 -6.43 -17.31
CA LYS A 88 7.87 -5.18 -18.09
C LYS A 88 8.83 -4.16 -17.47
N LYS A 89 9.07 -4.24 -16.15
CA LYS A 89 10.04 -3.36 -15.47
C LYS A 89 11.49 -3.84 -15.61
N GLU A 90 11.69 -5.13 -15.80
CA GLU A 90 13.02 -5.77 -15.75
C GLU A 90 13.53 -6.13 -17.16
N PHE A 91 12.64 -6.25 -18.15
CA PHE A 91 12.99 -6.69 -19.51
C PHE A 91 12.48 -5.74 -20.59
N SER A 92 13.23 -5.65 -21.69
CA SER A 92 12.79 -4.90 -22.87
C SER A 92 11.61 -5.59 -23.56
N LYS A 93 10.86 -4.85 -24.40
CA LYS A 93 9.68 -5.38 -25.10
C LYS A 93 10.01 -6.64 -25.92
N ASN A 94 11.13 -6.63 -26.64
CA ASN A 94 11.55 -7.76 -27.49
C ASN A 94 11.96 -8.99 -26.67
N GLU A 95 12.54 -8.79 -25.49
CA GLU A 95 12.89 -9.90 -24.59
C GLU A 95 11.65 -10.49 -23.93
N LEU A 96 10.70 -9.63 -23.54
CA LEU A 96 9.43 -10.04 -22.97
C LEU A 96 8.62 -10.92 -23.92
N GLU A 97 8.56 -10.57 -25.21
CA GLU A 97 7.89 -11.38 -26.23
C GLU A 97 8.52 -12.79 -26.34
N LYS A 98 9.85 -12.89 -26.36
CA LYS A 98 10.55 -14.19 -26.35
C LYS A 98 10.31 -15.00 -25.07
N ILE A 99 10.25 -14.34 -23.92
CA ILE A 99 9.96 -14.98 -22.63
C ILE A 99 8.53 -15.54 -22.64
N LEU A 100 7.56 -14.81 -23.20
CA LEU A 100 6.18 -15.24 -23.32
C LEU A 100 6.03 -16.45 -24.25
N ASP A 101 6.71 -16.44 -25.40
CA ASP A 101 6.65 -17.53 -26.38
C ASP A 101 7.19 -18.86 -25.83
N GLU A 102 8.18 -18.79 -24.94
CA GLU A 102 8.79 -19.98 -24.33
C GLU A 102 8.17 -20.40 -22.99
N ALA A 103 7.27 -19.59 -22.43
CA ALA A 103 6.64 -19.88 -21.14
C ALA A 103 5.73 -21.12 -21.25
N LYS A 104 6.01 -22.15 -20.43
CA LYS A 104 5.20 -23.37 -20.38
C LYS A 104 4.36 -23.37 -19.11
N ILE A 105 3.04 -23.40 -19.30
CA ILE A 105 2.05 -23.46 -18.21
C ILE A 105 1.42 -24.85 -18.21
N ASN A 106 1.64 -25.61 -17.14
CA ASN A 106 0.99 -26.89 -16.91
C ASN A 106 -0.04 -26.74 -15.80
N ILE A 107 -1.27 -27.18 -16.05
CA ILE A 107 -2.37 -27.15 -15.09
C ILE A 107 -2.78 -28.60 -14.86
N ASN A 108 -2.43 -29.14 -13.70
CA ASN A 108 -2.86 -30.48 -13.27
C ASN A 108 -3.95 -30.34 -12.21
N LYS A 109 -4.80 -31.35 -12.06
CA LYS A 109 -5.86 -31.35 -11.04
C LYS A 109 -5.60 -32.44 -10.00
N ASP A 110 -5.83 -32.16 -8.73
CA ASP A 110 -5.83 -33.18 -7.68
C ASP A 110 -7.16 -33.95 -7.61
N ALA A 111 -7.22 -34.92 -6.68
CA ALA A 111 -8.42 -35.70 -6.39
C ALA A 111 -9.61 -34.85 -5.88
N ASN A 112 -9.34 -33.64 -5.38
CA ASN A 112 -10.34 -32.68 -4.90
C ASN A 112 -10.71 -31.63 -5.97
N ASN A 113 -10.24 -31.83 -7.21
CA ASN A 113 -10.44 -30.94 -8.34
C ASN A 113 -9.81 -29.53 -8.15
N ASN A 114 -8.81 -29.41 -7.27
CA ASN A 114 -7.96 -28.23 -7.16
C ASN A 114 -6.89 -28.26 -8.25
N ARG A 115 -6.60 -27.08 -8.80
CA ARG A 115 -5.57 -26.89 -9.82
C ARG A 115 -4.19 -26.71 -9.19
N HIS A 116 -3.26 -27.54 -9.62
CA HIS A 116 -1.82 -27.36 -9.49
C HIS A 116 -1.29 -26.68 -10.73
N ILE A 117 -0.89 -25.42 -10.60
CA ILE A 117 -0.29 -24.66 -11.70
C ILE A 117 1.22 -24.72 -11.56
N THR A 118 1.87 -25.23 -12.60
CA THR A 118 3.33 -25.21 -12.77
C THR A 118 3.66 -24.27 -13.91
N LEU A 119 4.43 -23.23 -13.60
CA LEU A 119 4.93 -22.26 -14.56
C LEU A 119 6.43 -22.46 -14.73
N ASN A 120 6.83 -22.74 -15.97
CA ASN A 120 8.24 -22.79 -16.36
C ASN A 120 8.53 -21.59 -17.27
N ILE A 121 9.40 -20.70 -16.81
CA ILE A 121 9.87 -19.55 -17.58
C ILE A 121 11.37 -19.69 -17.83
N SER A 122 11.78 -19.39 -19.06
CA SER A 122 13.17 -19.34 -19.46
C SER A 122 13.62 -17.89 -19.65
N TYR A 123 14.63 -17.47 -18.89
CA TYR A 123 15.15 -16.11 -18.91
C TYR A 123 16.50 -16.03 -19.63
N PRO A 124 16.74 -14.98 -20.45
CA PRO A 124 18.06 -14.75 -21.02
C PRO A 124 19.07 -14.36 -19.93
N PHE A 125 20.24 -14.99 -19.96
CA PHE A 125 21.39 -14.65 -19.13
C PHE A 125 22.54 -14.21 -20.03
N TYR A 126 22.95 -12.96 -19.89
CA TYR A 126 24.05 -12.40 -20.66
C TYR A 126 25.36 -12.59 -19.90
N HIS A 127 26.31 -13.25 -20.56
CA HIS A 127 27.63 -13.47 -19.97
C HIS A 127 28.41 -12.15 -19.95
N ASN A 128 29.20 -11.95 -18.90
CA ASN A 128 30.22 -10.91 -18.93
C ASN A 128 31.24 -11.24 -20.02
N LYS A 129 31.72 -10.24 -20.78
CA LYS A 129 32.76 -10.43 -21.81
C LYS A 129 34.09 -10.95 -21.24
N LEU A 130 34.32 -10.74 -19.94
CA LEU A 130 35.47 -11.25 -19.20
C LEU A 130 35.24 -12.64 -18.61
N SER A 131 34.05 -13.22 -18.79
CA SER A 131 33.68 -14.54 -18.29
C SER A 131 34.43 -15.64 -19.05
N ILE A 132 34.87 -16.67 -18.34
CA ILE A 132 35.39 -17.88 -18.99
C ILE A 132 34.30 -18.64 -19.76
N LEU A 133 33.03 -18.49 -19.34
CA LEU A 133 31.88 -19.08 -20.03
C LEU A 133 31.63 -18.43 -21.39
N TYR A 134 32.01 -17.16 -21.56
CA TYR A 134 31.95 -16.46 -22.85
C TYR A 134 32.91 -17.08 -23.87
N LEU A 135 34.04 -17.64 -23.43
CA LEU A 135 35.03 -18.29 -24.31
C LEU A 135 34.62 -19.70 -24.75
N ILE A 136 33.81 -20.39 -23.94
CA ILE A 136 33.41 -21.78 -24.18
C ILE A 136 32.11 -21.87 -24.99
N LYS A 137 31.26 -20.84 -24.93
CA LYS A 137 29.93 -20.87 -25.55
C LYS A 137 29.80 -19.84 -26.66
N ASP A 138 29.83 -20.33 -27.89
CA ASP A 138 29.56 -19.53 -29.08
C ASP A 138 28.11 -19.03 -29.02
N ASN A 139 27.93 -17.71 -29.08
CA ASN A 139 26.69 -16.94 -28.89
C ASN A 139 26.30 -16.60 -27.44
N GLY A 140 26.99 -15.60 -26.87
CA GLY A 140 26.45 -14.39 -26.20
C GLY A 140 25.47 -14.48 -25.00
N SER A 141 24.58 -15.46 -24.95
CA SER A 141 23.63 -15.65 -23.87
C SER A 141 23.32 -17.13 -23.60
N THR A 142 23.24 -17.47 -22.32
CA THR A 142 22.61 -18.73 -21.86
C THR A 142 21.15 -18.46 -21.52
N ARG A 143 20.35 -19.51 -21.46
CA ARG A 143 19.00 -19.43 -20.92
C ARG A 143 18.97 -20.12 -19.56
N LEU A 144 18.36 -19.46 -18.58
CA LEU A 144 18.17 -20.00 -17.23
C LEU A 144 16.70 -20.39 -17.10
N GLU A 145 16.44 -21.68 -16.90
CA GLU A 145 15.10 -22.18 -16.61
C GLU A 145 14.77 -22.01 -15.13
N ASN A 146 13.59 -21.46 -14.88
CA ASN A 146 13.01 -21.28 -13.57
C ASN A 146 11.62 -21.92 -13.55
N THR A 147 11.34 -22.68 -12.50
CA THR A 147 10.07 -23.39 -12.30
C THR A 147 9.46 -22.94 -10.99
N SER A 148 8.21 -22.53 -11.03
CA SER A 148 7.41 -22.20 -9.85
C SER A 148 6.12 -22.98 -9.88
N THR A 149 5.67 -23.45 -8.72
CA THR A 149 4.45 -24.24 -8.60
C THR A 149 3.58 -23.68 -7.48
N VAL A 150 2.26 -23.61 -7.72
CA VAL A 150 1.27 -23.34 -6.67
C VAL A 150 0.39 -24.57 -6.51
N LEU A 151 0.23 -24.99 -5.24
CA LEU A 151 -0.33 -26.29 -4.89
C LEU A 151 -1.87 -26.30 -4.85
N SER A 152 -2.57 -25.16 -4.94
CA SER A 152 -4.04 -25.21 -4.74
C SER A 152 -4.75 -23.95 -5.22
N ILE A 153 -5.38 -24.02 -6.40
CA ILE A 153 -6.42 -23.07 -6.80
C ILE A 153 -7.70 -23.88 -7.04
N PRO A 154 -8.74 -23.70 -6.22
CA PRO A 154 -9.97 -24.49 -6.38
C PRO A 154 -10.70 -24.10 -7.68
N GLU A 155 -11.29 -25.08 -8.35
CA GLU A 155 -12.04 -24.87 -9.61
C GLU A 155 -13.32 -24.04 -9.41
N ARG A 156 -13.85 -24.01 -8.19
CA ARG A 156 -14.95 -23.15 -7.76
C ARG A 156 -14.50 -22.29 -6.59
N LYS A 157 -15.12 -21.12 -6.45
CA LYS A 157 -14.91 -20.23 -5.30
C LYS A 157 -15.38 -20.90 -4.01
N SER A 158 -14.49 -21.66 -3.37
CA SER A 158 -14.60 -22.08 -1.97
C SER A 158 -13.43 -21.53 -1.15
N ILE A 159 -12.87 -20.39 -1.56
CA ILE A 159 -11.89 -19.67 -0.76
C ILE A 159 -12.65 -18.74 0.17
N ASN A 160 -12.80 -19.19 1.41
CA ASN A 160 -13.09 -18.28 2.50
C ASN A 160 -11.82 -17.46 2.75
N TYR A 161 -11.82 -16.20 2.29
CA TYR A 161 -10.86 -15.23 2.79
C TYR A 161 -11.02 -15.17 4.31
N VAL A 162 -10.00 -15.55 5.06
CA VAL A 162 -9.97 -15.24 6.48
C VAL A 162 -9.36 -13.86 6.62
N TYR A 163 -10.24 -12.87 6.67
CA TYR A 163 -9.88 -11.53 7.08
C TYR A 163 -9.41 -11.58 8.54
N GLN A 164 -8.22 -11.06 8.83
CA GLN A 164 -7.87 -10.77 10.22
C GLN A 164 -8.79 -9.66 10.73
N ALA A 165 -9.13 -9.68 12.02
CA ALA A 165 -10.02 -8.67 12.56
C ALA A 165 -9.36 -7.27 12.48
N LEU A 166 -10.08 -6.33 11.88
CA LEU A 166 -9.66 -4.95 11.65
C LEU A 166 -10.32 -4.07 12.70
N SER A 167 -9.55 -3.25 13.41
CA SER A 167 -10.10 -2.24 14.33
C SER A 167 -9.75 -0.84 13.84
N SER A 168 -10.74 -0.05 13.44
CA SER A 168 -10.55 1.30 12.92
C SER A 168 -11.30 2.35 13.73
N TYR A 169 -10.65 3.49 13.97
CA TYR A 169 -11.23 4.61 14.67
C TYR A 169 -11.16 5.87 13.81
N PHE A 170 -12.32 6.41 13.42
CA PHE A 170 -12.42 7.61 12.61
C PHE A 170 -12.42 8.84 13.50
N VAL A 171 -11.43 9.71 13.35
CA VAL A 171 -11.35 10.99 14.07
C VAL A 171 -11.62 12.08 13.04
N ILE A 172 -12.83 12.64 13.09
CA ILE A 172 -13.35 13.56 12.07
C ILE A 172 -13.53 14.96 12.64
N ASP A 173 -12.96 15.93 11.93
CA ASP A 173 -13.16 17.34 12.20
C ASP A 173 -14.57 17.78 11.78
N VAL A 174 -15.29 18.39 12.71
CA VAL A 174 -16.61 19.00 12.51
C VAL A 174 -16.60 20.44 13.02
N SER A 175 -15.47 21.13 12.91
CA SER A 175 -15.37 22.57 13.14
C SER A 175 -16.12 23.38 12.09
N GLY A 176 -16.35 24.66 12.35
CA GLY A 176 -17.08 25.56 11.44
C GLY A 176 -16.41 25.68 10.06
N SER A 177 -15.07 25.59 9.98
CA SER A 177 -14.35 25.65 8.70
C SER A 177 -14.66 24.47 7.77
N MET A 178 -15.11 23.34 8.32
CA MET A 178 -15.58 22.19 7.54
C MET A 178 -16.91 22.48 6.82
N ASN A 179 -17.64 23.52 7.21
CA ASN A 179 -18.84 23.98 6.51
C ASN A 179 -18.52 24.80 5.23
N ASN A 180 -17.26 25.23 5.06
CA ASN A 180 -16.82 25.95 3.87
C ASN A 180 -16.72 25.03 2.65
N ARG A 181 -16.75 25.62 1.45
CA ARG A 181 -16.48 24.92 0.19
C ARG A 181 -14.97 24.74 -0.02
N PHE A 182 -14.60 23.85 -0.93
CA PHE A 182 -13.21 23.68 -1.35
C PHE A 182 -12.70 24.91 -2.11
N GLY A 183 -11.46 25.31 -1.86
CA GLY A 183 -10.70 26.21 -2.71
C GLY A 183 -11.23 27.64 -2.75
N ASN A 184 -11.66 28.20 -1.62
CA ASN A 184 -12.01 29.62 -1.54
C ASN A 184 -10.83 30.46 -2.07
N LYS A 185 -10.95 30.90 -3.33
CA LYS A 185 -10.09 31.89 -3.99
C LYS A 185 -10.36 33.26 -3.37
N PRO A 186 -9.42 34.22 -3.45
CA PRO A 186 -9.77 35.62 -3.24
C PRO A 186 -10.92 35.99 -4.18
N LEU A 187 -11.95 36.64 -3.66
CA LEU A 187 -13.15 37.05 -4.39
C LEU A 187 -12.81 37.78 -5.69
N ASP A 188 -13.40 37.36 -6.81
CA ASP A 188 -13.54 38.26 -7.95
C ASP A 188 -14.69 39.23 -7.68
N ILE A 189 -14.35 40.48 -7.36
CA ILE A 189 -15.30 41.55 -7.04
C ILE A 189 -16.17 41.91 -8.27
N ASN A 190 -15.88 41.34 -9.44
CA ASN A 190 -16.67 41.54 -10.66
C ASN A 190 -17.63 40.39 -10.97
N ASP A 191 -17.56 39.26 -10.26
CA ASP A 191 -18.52 38.17 -10.40
C ASP A 191 -19.60 38.25 -9.31
N VAL A 192 -20.76 38.78 -9.69
CA VAL A 192 -21.92 38.94 -8.81
C VAL A 192 -22.39 37.61 -8.22
N ASN A 193 -22.17 36.48 -8.90
CA ASN A 193 -22.49 35.16 -8.35
C ASN A 193 -21.48 34.72 -7.29
N GLU A 194 -20.19 35.00 -7.49
CA GLU A 194 -19.15 34.72 -6.50
C GLU A 194 -19.31 35.61 -5.26
N ILE A 195 -19.71 36.88 -5.45
CA ILE A 195 -20.08 37.80 -4.36
C ILE A 195 -21.30 37.30 -3.58
N ASN A 196 -22.37 36.86 -4.26
CA ASN A 196 -23.55 36.32 -3.57
C ASN A 196 -23.21 35.03 -2.79
N LEU A 197 -22.36 34.17 -3.35
CA LEU A 197 -21.86 32.96 -2.67
C LEU A 197 -20.97 33.29 -1.46
N TYR A 198 -20.20 34.38 -1.52
CA TYR A 198 -19.40 34.89 -0.43
C TYR A 198 -20.23 35.58 0.65
N LEU A 199 -21.25 36.35 0.28
CA LEU A 199 -22.20 36.93 1.23
C LEU A 199 -22.94 35.83 2.00
N ASP A 200 -23.24 34.70 1.35
CA ASP A 200 -23.74 33.49 2.00
C ASP A 200 -22.68 32.76 2.88
N ASP A 201 -21.37 32.96 2.65
CA ASP A 201 -20.27 32.46 3.48
C ASP A 201 -19.98 33.42 4.67
N VAL A 202 -20.36 34.70 4.56
CA VAL A 202 -20.25 35.75 5.61
C VAL A 202 -21.41 35.68 6.62
N ILE A 203 -22.42 34.83 6.39
CA ILE A 203 -23.41 34.47 7.42
C ILE A 203 -22.69 33.64 8.49
N ASP A 204 -22.11 34.38 9.42
CA ASP A 204 -21.40 34.06 10.64
C ASP A 204 -21.24 32.54 10.97
N PRO A 205 -20.04 31.95 10.82
CA PRO A 205 -19.77 30.58 11.26
C PRO A 205 -19.91 30.40 12.80
N TYR A 206 -20.16 31.48 13.56
CA TYR A 206 -20.42 31.46 15.00
C TYR A 206 -21.90 31.60 15.40
N ASN A 207 -22.80 32.00 14.49
CA ASN A 207 -24.22 32.22 14.82
C ASN A 207 -25.16 31.35 13.95
N PHE A 208 -25.24 30.06 14.29
CA PHE A 208 -26.45 29.27 14.04
C PHE A 208 -26.84 28.54 15.31
N ILE A 209 -27.57 29.25 16.17
CA ILE A 209 -28.38 28.66 17.23
C ILE A 209 -29.78 28.49 16.67
N ASP A 210 -30.16 27.25 16.36
CA ASP A 210 -31.42 26.70 16.86
C ASP A 210 -31.34 25.17 16.94
N PRO A 211 -31.07 24.58 18.12
CA PRO A 211 -31.09 23.14 18.33
C PRO A 211 -32.50 22.51 18.17
N ASN A 212 -33.55 23.30 17.95
CA ASN A 212 -34.92 22.82 17.74
C ASN A 212 -35.35 22.76 16.26
N ASN A 213 -34.55 23.22 15.32
CA ASN A 213 -34.86 23.12 13.89
C ASN A 213 -34.26 21.83 13.30
N ASN A 214 -35.09 20.80 13.22
CA ASN A 214 -34.73 19.42 12.88
C ASN A 214 -34.25 19.17 11.42
N GLU A 215 -33.90 20.20 10.64
CA GLU A 215 -33.58 20.03 9.21
C GLU A 215 -32.21 20.57 8.75
N GLN A 216 -31.37 21.17 9.60
CA GLN A 216 -30.13 21.77 9.10
C GLN A 216 -28.93 20.82 9.09
N LYS A 217 -28.78 20.20 7.93
CA LYS A 217 -27.61 19.49 7.42
C LYS A 217 -26.54 20.53 6.99
N TYR A 218 -25.26 20.17 7.08
CA TYR A 218 -24.12 20.93 6.55
C TYR A 218 -24.42 21.64 5.20
N ARG A 219 -23.76 22.77 4.93
CA ARG A 219 -23.95 23.56 3.70
C ARG A 219 -23.75 22.70 2.45
N LYS A 220 -24.57 22.94 1.43
CA LYS A 220 -24.46 22.24 0.14
C LYS A 220 -23.12 22.54 -0.54
N ASN A 221 -22.47 21.49 -1.05
CA ASN A 221 -21.13 21.43 -1.61
C ASN A 221 -20.01 21.80 -0.62
N SER A 222 -20.26 21.70 0.69
CA SER A 222 -19.23 21.91 1.73
C SER A 222 -18.25 20.74 1.82
N LYS A 223 -17.09 20.99 2.44
CA LYS A 223 -16.12 19.95 2.81
C LYS A 223 -16.78 18.86 3.67
N ALA A 224 -17.62 19.24 4.63
CA ALA A 224 -18.38 18.33 5.48
C ALA A 224 -19.36 17.45 4.69
N GLU A 225 -20.10 18.00 3.73
CA GLU A 225 -21.00 17.20 2.88
C GLU A 225 -20.25 16.08 2.17
N TYR A 226 -19.15 16.46 1.51
CA TYR A 226 -18.35 15.50 0.76
C TYR A 226 -17.65 14.52 1.70
N MET A 227 -17.18 14.95 2.87
CA MET A 227 -16.59 14.08 3.88
C MET A 227 -17.60 13.02 4.31
N VAL A 228 -18.82 13.41 4.67
CA VAL A 228 -19.91 12.49 5.04
C VAL A 228 -20.20 11.51 3.89
N LYS A 229 -20.33 12.02 2.66
CA LYS A 229 -20.61 11.20 1.49
C LYS A 229 -19.53 10.13 1.26
N TYR A 230 -18.26 10.52 1.27
CA TYR A 230 -17.17 9.59 1.00
C TYR A 230 -16.84 8.70 2.18
N LEU A 231 -17.09 9.14 3.42
CA LEU A 231 -16.99 8.29 4.61
C LEU A 231 -18.04 7.17 4.57
N LYS A 232 -19.26 7.44 4.10
CA LYS A 232 -20.27 6.40 3.85
C LYS A 232 -19.81 5.40 2.79
N GLU A 233 -19.26 5.89 1.68
CA GLU A 233 -18.71 5.00 0.64
C GLU A 233 -17.53 4.17 1.16
N PHE A 234 -16.68 4.74 2.01
CA PHE A 234 -15.59 4.07 2.69
C PHE A 234 -16.09 2.95 3.61
N ILE A 235 -17.06 3.26 4.48
CA ILE A 235 -17.66 2.32 5.41
C ILE A 235 -18.32 1.17 4.65
N LYS A 236 -19.10 1.47 3.62
CA LYS A 236 -19.71 0.47 2.74
C LYS A 236 -18.67 -0.43 2.09
N THR A 237 -17.51 0.13 1.72
CA THR A 237 -16.40 -0.65 1.17
C THR A 237 -15.84 -1.62 2.19
N LEU A 238 -15.72 -1.23 3.47
CA LEU A 238 -15.35 -2.14 4.54
C LEU A 238 -16.41 -3.23 4.75
N GLU A 239 -17.68 -2.87 4.91
CA GLU A 239 -18.81 -3.82 5.10
C GLU A 239 -18.86 -4.88 4.00
N ASN A 240 -18.71 -4.47 2.73
CA ASN A 240 -18.75 -5.40 1.60
C ASN A 240 -17.61 -6.43 1.61
N ASN A 241 -16.48 -6.11 2.25
CA ASN A 241 -15.32 -6.99 2.33
C ASN A 241 -15.33 -7.82 3.63
N TYR A 242 -15.79 -7.25 4.74
CA TYR A 242 -15.87 -7.93 6.04
C TYR A 242 -17.31 -8.33 6.33
N LYS A 243 -17.73 -9.50 5.81
CA LYS A 243 -19.11 -10.03 5.98
C LYS A 243 -19.44 -10.52 7.40
N ASP A 244 -18.42 -10.75 8.23
CA ASP A 244 -18.59 -11.05 9.65
C ASP A 244 -18.29 -9.79 10.46
N ASP A 245 -19.31 -9.25 11.13
CA ASP A 245 -19.22 -8.06 11.97
C ASP A 245 -18.19 -8.21 13.12
N LYS A 246 -17.83 -9.44 13.51
CA LYS A 246 -16.78 -9.68 14.51
C LYS A 246 -15.37 -9.41 13.97
N LEU A 247 -15.20 -9.44 12.64
CA LEU A 247 -13.93 -9.16 11.97
C LEU A 247 -13.76 -7.67 11.63
N LEU A 248 -14.79 -6.86 11.81
CA LEU A 248 -14.74 -5.43 11.57
C LEU A 248 -15.22 -4.68 12.81
N ARG A 249 -14.28 -4.04 13.51
CA ARG A 249 -14.58 -3.18 14.66
C ARG A 249 -14.36 -1.74 14.28
N THR A 250 -15.38 -0.91 14.44
CA THR A 250 -15.28 0.51 14.12
C THR A 250 -15.72 1.39 15.27
N GLY A 251 -15.13 2.57 15.35
CA GLY A 251 -15.67 3.65 16.17
C GLY A 251 -15.34 4.99 15.58
N LEU A 252 -15.94 6.04 16.14
CA LEU A 252 -15.87 7.38 15.58
C LEU A 252 -15.83 8.43 16.69
N ILE A 253 -14.98 9.42 16.51
CA ILE A 253 -15.00 10.68 17.25
C ILE A 253 -15.21 11.80 16.26
N SER A 254 -16.25 12.60 16.48
CA SER A 254 -16.36 13.92 15.88
C SER A 254 -15.96 14.97 16.91
N TYR A 255 -15.20 15.97 16.45
CA TYR A 255 -14.66 17.00 17.33
C TYR A 255 -14.65 18.38 16.68
N ASN A 256 -14.69 19.39 17.54
CA ASN A 256 -14.38 20.78 17.27
C ASN A 256 -13.48 21.28 18.42
N THR A 257 -13.79 22.37 19.13
CA THR A 257 -13.11 22.71 20.40
C THR A 257 -13.38 21.68 21.50
N ILE A 258 -14.45 20.90 21.38
CA ILE A 258 -14.86 19.82 22.29
C ILE A 258 -15.10 18.52 21.52
N ILE A 259 -15.28 17.41 22.23
CA ILE A 259 -15.78 16.17 21.63
C ILE A 259 -17.27 16.34 21.39
N VAL A 260 -17.69 16.38 20.13
CA VAL A 260 -19.10 16.52 19.72
C VAL A 260 -19.82 15.18 19.85
N LYS A 261 -19.18 14.09 19.39
CA LYS A 261 -19.68 12.73 19.58
C LYS A 261 -18.54 11.76 19.79
N HIS A 262 -18.72 10.87 20.77
CA HIS A 262 -17.87 9.71 20.98
C HIS A 262 -18.70 8.45 20.75
N LEU A 263 -18.31 7.67 19.73
CA LEU A 263 -18.80 6.33 19.48
C LEU A 263 -17.66 5.34 19.80
N PRO A 264 -17.78 4.53 20.87
CA PRO A 264 -16.74 3.57 21.23
C PRO A 264 -16.55 2.51 20.13
N ILE A 265 -15.42 1.83 20.15
CA ILE A 265 -15.14 0.72 19.23
C ILE A 265 -16.16 -0.38 19.47
N ASN A 266 -16.95 -0.70 18.46
CA ASN A 266 -17.93 -1.78 18.48
C ASN A 266 -17.87 -2.57 17.17
N ASN A 267 -18.43 -3.79 17.17
CA ASN A 267 -18.53 -4.64 16.00
C ASN A 267 -19.42 -3.99 14.92
N GLY A 268 -19.03 -4.19 13.67
CA GLY A 268 -19.67 -3.60 12.50
C GLY A 268 -19.52 -2.06 12.45
N THR A 269 -20.44 -1.44 11.73
CA THR A 269 -20.40 -0.03 11.29
C THR A 269 -21.74 0.69 11.45
N LYS A 270 -22.79 -0.03 11.85
CA LYS A 270 -24.17 0.47 11.94
C LYS A 270 -24.27 1.72 12.82
N HIS A 271 -23.66 1.70 14.00
CA HIS A 271 -23.64 2.83 14.94
C HIS A 271 -23.00 4.08 14.35
N ILE A 272 -22.03 3.91 13.45
CA ILE A 272 -21.41 5.03 12.74
C ILE A 272 -22.38 5.56 11.67
N ASN A 273 -22.96 4.69 10.83
CA ASN A 273 -23.92 5.07 9.80
C ASN A 273 -25.13 5.83 10.39
N ASP A 274 -25.62 5.43 11.56
CA ASP A 274 -26.73 6.09 12.27
C ASP A 274 -26.40 7.51 12.78
N TYR A 275 -25.11 7.86 12.87
CA TYR A 275 -24.64 9.15 13.35
C TYR A 275 -24.15 10.07 12.23
N ILE A 276 -23.46 9.57 11.21
CA ILE A 276 -22.79 10.41 10.20
C ILE A 276 -23.77 11.38 9.51
N ASP A 277 -25.03 10.98 9.29
CA ASP A 277 -26.04 11.87 8.70
C ASP A 277 -26.44 13.06 9.57
N LYS A 278 -26.10 13.02 10.87
CA LYS A 278 -26.42 14.05 11.88
C LYS A 278 -25.22 14.96 12.16
N ILE A 279 -24.16 14.84 11.37
CA ILE A 279 -22.98 15.70 11.52
C ILE A 279 -23.37 17.14 11.16
N TYR A 280 -23.06 18.04 12.07
CA TYR A 280 -23.24 19.47 11.93
C TYR A 280 -21.91 20.15 12.25
N PRO A 281 -21.25 20.82 11.28
CA PRO A 281 -19.97 21.48 11.53
C PRO A 281 -20.15 22.83 12.22
N TYR A 282 -19.46 23.06 13.33
CA TYR A 282 -19.53 24.31 14.09
C TYR A 282 -18.32 24.50 15.01
N GLY A 283 -18.08 25.75 15.41
CA GLY A 283 -17.07 26.09 16.40
C GLY A 283 -15.63 26.03 15.88
N LEU A 284 -14.70 26.12 16.82
CA LEU A 284 -13.26 26.14 16.58
C LEU A 284 -12.69 24.70 16.55
N THR A 285 -11.37 24.54 16.44
CA THR A 285 -10.75 23.23 16.20
C THR A 285 -9.73 22.90 17.29
N ASN A 286 -9.93 21.76 17.97
CA ASN A 286 -8.96 21.18 18.90
C ASN A 286 -8.83 19.67 18.66
N SER A 287 -7.81 19.28 17.89
CA SER A 287 -7.54 17.87 17.59
C SER A 287 -6.95 17.08 18.76
N TYR A 288 -6.37 17.74 19.77
CA TYR A 288 -5.70 17.05 20.88
C TYR A 288 -6.68 16.19 21.67
N ILE A 289 -7.82 16.75 22.06
CA ILE A 289 -8.84 16.03 22.84
C ILE A 289 -9.39 14.82 22.08
N ALA A 290 -9.50 14.93 20.76
CA ALA A 290 -10.06 13.89 19.90
C ALA A 290 -9.05 12.75 19.74
N MET A 291 -7.80 13.08 19.44
CA MET A 291 -6.71 12.12 19.33
C MET A 291 -6.42 11.44 20.67
N GLU A 292 -6.44 12.18 21.79
CA GLU A 292 -6.27 11.60 23.12
C GLU A 292 -7.36 10.58 23.42
N LYS A 293 -8.63 10.91 23.15
CA LYS A 293 -9.76 10.01 23.34
C LYS A 293 -9.70 8.79 22.41
N ALA A 294 -9.28 8.96 21.16
CA ALA A 294 -9.08 7.87 20.21
C ALA A 294 -8.01 6.89 20.70
N TYR A 295 -6.85 7.40 21.11
CA TYR A 295 -5.78 6.62 21.70
C TYR A 295 -6.23 5.90 22.99
N LYS A 296 -6.93 6.60 23.90
CA LYS A 296 -7.49 6.01 25.13
C LYS A 296 -8.52 4.91 24.85
N SER A 297 -9.26 5.00 23.74
CA SER A 297 -10.23 3.97 23.34
C SER A 297 -9.56 2.67 22.90
N PHE A 298 -8.30 2.69 22.47
CA PHE A 298 -7.55 1.48 22.12
C PHE A 298 -6.79 0.83 23.29
N ILE A 299 -6.51 1.56 24.36
CA ILE A 299 -5.85 1.04 25.57
C ILE A 299 -6.85 0.55 26.63
N ASN A 300 -8.08 1.06 26.61
CA ASN A 300 -9.14 0.67 27.56
C ASN A 300 -9.95 -0.54 27.09
N ILE A 301 -9.63 -1.10 25.93
CA ILE A 301 -10.09 -2.43 25.56
C ILE A 301 -9.24 -3.38 26.39
N GLU A 302 -9.81 -3.99 27.43
CA GLU A 302 -9.09 -4.95 28.27
C GLU A 302 -8.30 -5.93 27.40
N ASP A 303 -7.00 -6.05 27.67
CA ASP A 303 -6.05 -6.96 27.02
C ASP A 303 -6.43 -8.46 27.17
N SER A 304 -7.65 -8.79 27.62
CA SER A 304 -8.12 -10.13 27.96
C SER A 304 -8.90 -10.84 26.84
N VAL A 305 -9.27 -10.16 25.74
CA VAL A 305 -9.97 -10.78 24.58
C VAL A 305 -9.24 -10.61 23.25
N ASP A 306 -8.25 -9.71 23.15
CA ASP A 306 -7.60 -9.32 21.89
C ASP A 306 -6.19 -9.91 21.68
N ASN A 307 -6.06 -11.22 21.87
CA ASN A 307 -4.92 -12.00 21.33
C ASN A 307 -5.14 -12.38 19.84
N ILE A 308 -6.20 -11.86 19.23
CA ILE A 308 -6.36 -11.84 17.78
C ILE A 308 -5.47 -10.72 17.28
N ASN A 309 -4.60 -11.04 16.33
CA ASN A 309 -3.58 -10.18 15.73
C ASN A 309 -4.26 -9.04 14.92
N ASN A 310 -4.92 -8.11 15.61
CA ASN A 310 -5.81 -7.10 15.05
C ASN A 310 -5.02 -5.83 14.77
N GLU A 311 -4.82 -5.48 13.50
CA GLU A 311 -4.20 -4.20 13.21
C GLU A 311 -5.16 -3.07 13.59
N LYS A 312 -4.62 -2.07 14.29
CA LYS A 312 -5.36 -0.93 14.82
C LYS A 312 -5.09 0.29 13.95
N TYR A 313 -6.15 0.95 13.51
CA TYR A 313 -6.08 2.16 12.69
C TYR A 313 -6.74 3.35 13.37
N ILE A 314 -6.08 4.50 13.31
CA ILE A 314 -6.73 5.80 13.49
C ILE A 314 -6.74 6.47 12.12
N VAL A 315 -7.93 6.87 11.65
CA VAL A 315 -8.08 7.68 10.43
C VAL A 315 -8.43 9.09 10.87
N PHE A 316 -7.43 9.97 10.88
CA PHE A 316 -7.52 11.35 11.32
C PHE A 316 -7.77 12.28 10.14
N MET A 317 -8.88 13.00 10.15
CA MET A 317 -9.35 13.87 9.07
C MET A 317 -9.60 15.27 9.60
N THR A 318 -9.04 16.28 8.93
CA THR A 318 -9.18 17.69 9.32
C THR A 318 -8.88 18.62 8.15
N ASP A 319 -9.53 19.79 8.13
CA ASP A 319 -9.14 20.93 7.30
C ASP A 319 -8.15 21.87 8.01
N GLY A 320 -7.72 21.47 9.20
CA GLY A 320 -6.40 21.67 9.74
C GLY A 320 -6.08 23.10 10.07
N GLU A 321 -6.59 23.57 11.19
CA GLU A 321 -5.83 24.50 12.01
C GLU A 321 -6.35 24.36 13.43
N ASN A 322 -5.56 23.77 14.32
CA ASN A 322 -5.91 23.89 15.72
C ASN A 322 -5.92 25.36 16.10
N THR A 323 -6.85 25.75 16.94
CA THR A 323 -6.99 27.16 17.32
C THR A 323 -5.82 27.64 18.17
N HIS A 324 -5.17 26.74 18.92
CA HIS A 324 -3.97 27.05 19.70
C HIS A 324 -2.80 26.19 19.26
N SER A 325 -1.63 26.80 19.08
CA SER A 325 -0.40 26.09 18.68
C SER A 325 0.06 25.03 19.70
N THR A 326 -0.29 25.20 20.97
CA THR A 326 -0.03 24.19 22.02
C THR A 326 -0.78 22.88 21.77
N ASP A 327 -1.93 22.93 21.08
CA ASP A 327 -2.72 21.74 20.76
C ASP A 327 -2.02 20.89 19.70
N ASP A 328 -1.24 21.50 18.79
CA ASP A 328 -0.43 20.75 17.80
C ASP A 328 0.60 19.85 18.49
N ASP A 329 1.36 20.41 19.43
CA ASP A 329 2.39 19.68 20.15
C ASP A 329 1.80 18.55 21.01
N LEU A 330 0.65 18.80 21.64
CA LEU A 330 -0.06 17.79 22.42
C LEU A 330 -0.63 16.69 21.52
N THR A 331 -1.24 17.04 20.39
CA THR A 331 -1.70 16.07 19.39
C THR A 331 -0.56 15.18 18.91
N ILE A 332 0.58 15.76 18.55
CA ILE A 332 1.75 15.00 18.08
C ILE A 332 2.24 14.02 19.15
N LYS A 333 2.30 14.45 20.42
CA LYS A 333 2.66 13.55 21.53
C LYS A 333 1.72 12.33 21.63
N ILE A 334 0.41 12.54 21.47
CA ILE A 334 -0.54 11.43 21.43
C ILE A 334 -0.29 10.52 20.22
N CYS A 335 -0.08 11.09 19.04
CA CYS A 335 0.18 10.32 17.83
C CYS A 335 1.44 9.45 17.98
N ASP A 336 2.50 9.98 18.60
CA ASP A 336 3.73 9.23 18.88
C ASP A 336 3.49 8.08 19.86
N MET A 337 2.69 8.28 20.90
CA MET A 337 2.31 7.20 21.83
C MET A 337 1.48 6.11 21.16
N ALA A 338 0.57 6.48 20.25
CA ALA A 338 -0.24 5.54 19.49
C ALA A 338 0.63 4.72 18.51
N LYS A 339 1.51 5.38 17.75
CA LYS A 339 2.45 4.72 16.83
C LYS A 339 3.38 3.74 17.57
N LYS A 340 3.91 4.11 18.73
CA LYS A 340 4.74 3.24 19.58
C LYS A 340 4.02 1.96 20.05
N ARG A 341 2.68 1.98 20.11
CA ARG A 341 1.84 0.81 20.42
C ARG A 341 1.37 0.03 19.19
N GLY A 342 1.91 0.31 18.02
CA GLY A 342 1.54 -0.38 16.78
C GLY A 342 0.21 0.09 16.17
N ILE A 343 -0.35 1.21 16.65
CA ILE A 343 -1.53 1.82 16.03
C ILE A 343 -1.08 2.59 14.79
N LYS A 344 -1.60 2.21 13.63
CA LYS A 344 -1.33 2.86 12.34
C LYS A 344 -2.20 4.12 12.22
N ILE A 345 -1.57 5.26 11.98
CA ILE A 345 -2.28 6.54 11.85
C ILE A 345 -2.28 6.94 10.37
N ILE A 346 -3.48 7.15 9.83
CA ILE A 346 -3.73 7.66 8.49
C ILE A 346 -4.24 9.08 8.64
N THR A 347 -3.60 10.04 8.00
CA THR A 347 -4.03 11.44 8.05
C THR A 347 -4.55 11.89 6.70
N VAL A 348 -5.74 12.50 6.69
CA VAL A 348 -6.36 13.10 5.50
C VAL A 348 -6.52 14.60 5.74
N ALA A 349 -5.67 15.39 5.08
CA ALA A 349 -5.79 16.84 5.00
C ALA A 349 -6.89 17.20 4.01
N ILE A 350 -7.81 18.09 4.40
CA ILE A 350 -8.92 18.53 3.56
C ILE A 350 -8.73 20.02 3.25
N ASP A 351 -8.37 20.33 2.01
CA ASP A 351 -8.22 21.71 1.52
C ASP A 351 -7.20 22.56 2.30
N ILE A 352 -6.06 21.94 2.65
CA ILE A 352 -4.99 22.59 3.44
C ILE A 352 -3.87 23.06 2.51
N ASN A 353 -3.63 24.37 2.50
CA ASN A 353 -2.49 24.99 1.81
C ASN A 353 -1.47 25.66 2.77
N LYS A 354 -1.65 25.50 4.09
CA LYS A 354 -0.81 26.12 5.13
C LYS A 354 0.29 25.16 5.64
N PRO A 355 1.53 25.63 5.88
CA PRO A 355 2.63 24.77 6.33
C PRO A 355 2.44 24.12 7.70
N GLY A 356 1.87 24.84 8.69
CA GLY A 356 1.69 24.34 10.05
C GLY A 356 0.82 23.08 10.14
N PRO A 357 -0.41 23.11 9.62
CA PRO A 357 -1.30 21.95 9.60
C PRO A 357 -0.77 20.76 8.80
N ILE A 358 -0.06 21.02 7.69
CA ILE A 358 0.65 19.97 6.93
C ILE A 358 1.72 19.32 7.81
N SER A 359 2.48 20.11 8.58
CA SER A 359 3.49 19.60 9.52
C SER A 359 2.86 18.74 10.62
N LEU A 360 1.76 19.21 11.22
CA LEU A 360 0.99 18.45 12.21
C LEU A 360 0.57 17.08 11.68
N LEU A 361 -0.11 17.05 10.53
CA LEU A 361 -0.61 15.80 9.95
C LEU A 361 0.52 14.89 9.51
N THR A 362 1.58 15.43 8.93
CA THR A 362 2.75 14.65 8.52
C THR A 362 3.41 13.99 9.73
N ARG A 363 3.64 14.73 10.82
CA ARG A 363 4.25 14.19 12.06
C ARG A 363 3.33 13.20 12.77
N CYS A 364 2.02 13.42 12.74
CA CYS A 364 1.06 12.52 13.36
C CYS A 364 0.92 11.19 12.60
N SER A 365 1.03 11.21 11.27
CA SER A 365 0.86 10.03 10.42
C SER A 365 1.91 8.94 10.66
N SER A 366 1.54 7.70 10.34
CA SER A 366 2.52 6.62 10.13
C SER A 366 3.14 6.71 8.73
N GLU A 367 4.28 6.06 8.53
CA GLU A 367 5.08 6.13 7.30
C GLU A 367 4.24 5.92 6.03
N ASN A 368 4.34 6.85 5.07
CA ASN A 368 3.60 6.85 3.80
C ASN A 368 2.07 6.86 3.93
N ARG A 369 1.51 7.43 5.02
CA ARG A 369 0.05 7.51 5.28
C ARG A 369 -0.51 8.93 5.39
N VAL A 370 0.13 9.89 4.72
CA VAL A 370 -0.37 11.26 4.57
C VAL A 370 -1.09 11.39 3.23
N TYR A 371 -2.30 11.93 3.26
CA TYR A 371 -3.09 12.20 2.06
C TYR A 371 -3.62 13.63 2.11
N ILE A 372 -3.59 14.31 0.97
CA ILE A 372 -4.03 15.71 0.83
C ILE A 372 -5.12 15.77 -0.23
N ALA A 373 -6.31 16.19 0.16
CA ALA A 373 -7.45 16.38 -0.72
C ALA A 373 -7.64 17.88 -1.01
N ASN A 374 -7.25 18.32 -2.21
CA ASN A 374 -7.40 19.73 -2.62
C ASN A 374 -8.79 20.05 -3.19
N ASN A 375 -9.58 19.02 -3.47
CA ASN A 375 -10.95 19.14 -3.97
C ASN A 375 -11.73 17.86 -3.60
N HIS A 376 -13.04 17.88 -3.81
CA HIS A 376 -13.90 16.74 -3.48
C HIS A 376 -13.55 15.47 -4.28
N ASN A 377 -13.06 15.58 -5.52
CA ASN A 377 -12.67 14.41 -6.31
C ASN A 377 -11.42 13.74 -5.76
N ASP A 378 -10.44 14.52 -5.28
CA ASP A 378 -9.27 14.00 -4.59
C ASP A 378 -9.68 13.33 -3.29
N MET A 379 -10.60 13.93 -2.53
CA MET A 379 -11.14 13.33 -1.32
C MET A 379 -11.78 11.97 -1.59
N LYS A 380 -12.62 11.86 -2.64
CA LYS A 380 -13.21 10.58 -3.07
C LYS A 380 -12.13 9.53 -3.35
N LYS A 381 -11.13 9.89 -4.16
CA LYS A 381 -10.03 8.98 -4.55
C LYS A 381 -9.23 8.52 -3.33
N ILE A 382 -8.93 9.44 -2.42
CA ILE A 382 -8.20 9.17 -1.18
C ILE A 382 -8.97 8.19 -0.30
N PHE A 383 -10.25 8.45 -0.05
CA PHE A 383 -11.06 7.58 0.80
C PHE A 383 -11.13 6.16 0.22
N MET A 384 -11.35 6.02 -1.08
CA MET A 384 -11.32 4.72 -1.76
C MET A 384 -9.96 4.03 -1.68
N LYS A 385 -8.87 4.79 -1.87
CA LYS A 385 -7.50 4.27 -1.78
C LYS A 385 -7.18 3.79 -0.37
N VAL A 386 -7.55 4.56 0.64
CA VAL A 386 -7.33 4.23 2.06
C VAL A 386 -8.15 3.00 2.45
N ALA A 387 -9.43 2.94 2.12
CA ALA A 387 -10.28 1.77 2.38
C ALA A 387 -9.69 0.50 1.77
N LYS A 388 -9.30 0.55 0.48
CA LYS A 388 -8.64 -0.57 -0.20
C LYS A 388 -7.32 -0.95 0.46
N SER A 389 -6.48 0.02 0.81
CA SER A 389 -5.20 -0.25 1.50
C SER A 389 -5.41 -0.94 2.85
N MET A 390 -6.45 -0.55 3.61
CA MET A 390 -6.82 -1.22 4.85
C MET A 390 -7.32 -2.64 4.59
N ILE A 391 -8.14 -2.87 3.56
CA ILE A 391 -8.60 -4.21 3.20
C ILE A 391 -7.44 -5.12 2.75
N ASP A 392 -6.60 -4.64 1.83
CA ASP A 392 -5.56 -5.44 1.20
C ASP A 392 -4.45 -5.84 2.18
N SER A 393 -4.16 -5.00 3.18
CA SER A 393 -3.23 -5.35 4.26
C SER A 393 -3.73 -6.49 5.17
N HIS A 394 -5.02 -6.85 5.10
CA HIS A 394 -5.67 -7.81 5.99
C HIS A 394 -6.13 -9.10 5.29
N LYS A 395 -5.95 -9.19 3.97
CA LYS A 395 -6.20 -10.42 3.22
C LYS A 395 -5.11 -11.43 3.54
N ARG A 396 -5.48 -12.51 4.24
CA ARG A 396 -4.65 -13.72 4.32
C ARG A 396 -5.29 -14.82 3.49
N ILE A 397 -4.49 -15.42 2.59
CA ILE A 397 -4.86 -16.66 1.93
C ILE A 397 -4.61 -17.77 2.95
N ILE A 398 -5.68 -18.45 3.37
CA ILE A 398 -5.52 -19.76 4.04
C ILE A 398 -5.59 -20.82 2.96
N ILE A 399 -4.47 -21.48 2.72
CA ILE A 399 -4.43 -22.74 2.00
C ILE A 399 -4.86 -23.80 3.03
N SER A 400 -6.10 -24.30 2.94
CA SER A 400 -6.47 -25.48 3.72
C SER A 400 -5.64 -26.66 3.23
N LYS A 401 -4.92 -27.31 4.15
CA LYS A 401 -4.18 -28.55 3.88
C LYS A 401 -5.09 -29.67 3.39
#